data_AF-A0AAC9V422-F1
#
_entry.id   AF-A0AAC9V422-F1
#
_cell.length_a   1.000
_cell.length_b   1.000
_cell.length_c   1.000
_cell.angle_alpha   90.00
_cell.angle_beta   90.00
_cell.angle_gamma   90.00
#
_symmetry.space_group_name_H-M   'P 1'
#
loop_
_entity.id
_entity.type
_entity.pdbx_description
1 polymer ?
#
loop_
_entity_poly.entity_id
_entity_poly.type
_entity_poly.pdbx_seq_one_letter_code
_entity_poly.pdbx_strand_id
1 'polypeptide(L)'
;MSVNRVDVLERISAILDGHCMDCPIKKNFIRASRGHLARIDRYCKSECSHGIKLQQLGGMLTCRKRKSVQWEFEEGEDANDLA
;
A
#
# COMPACT_ATOMS: atom_id res chain seq x y z
N MET A 1 -15.13 12.84 17.38
CA MET A 1 -15.16 13.67 16.16
C MET A 1 -15.28 12.72 14.97
N SER A 2 -16.41 12.74 14.26
CA SER A 2 -16.58 11.97 13.03
C SER A 2 -15.70 12.58 11.94
N VAL A 3 -14.66 11.86 11.53
CA VAL A 3 -13.80 12.29 10.43
C VAL A 3 -14.60 12.19 9.14
N ASN A 4 -14.80 13.32 8.46
CA ASN A 4 -15.42 13.32 7.13
C ASN A 4 -14.50 12.62 6.15
N ARG A 5 -14.92 11.43 5.71
CA ARG A 5 -14.17 10.59 4.77
C ARG A 5 -13.86 11.33 3.47
N VAL A 6 -14.81 12.14 2.98
CA VAL A 6 -14.68 12.91 1.74
C VAL A 6 -13.53 13.92 1.86
N ASP A 7 -13.53 14.74 2.91
CA ASP A 7 -12.48 15.74 3.16
C ASP A 7 -11.07 15.10 3.25
N VAL A 8 -10.97 13.91 3.86
CA VAL A 8 -9.70 13.18 3.94
C VAL A 8 -9.26 12.68 2.56
N LEU A 9 -10.20 12.18 1.73
CA LEU A 9 -9.90 11.74 0.37
C LEU A 9 -9.48 12.92 -0.53
N GLU A 10 -10.15 14.07 -0.44
CA GLU A 10 -9.78 15.28 -1.19
C GLU A 10 -8.36 15.75 -0.84
N ARG A 11 -8.00 15.73 0.45
CA ARG A 11 -6.63 16.06 0.90
C ARG A 11 -5.60 15.07 0.38
N ILE A 12 -5.94 13.77 0.35
CA ILE A 12 -5.07 12.74 -0.22
C ILE A 12 -4.88 13.00 -1.72
N SER A 13 -5.95 13.22 -2.48
CA SER A 13 -5.89 13.51 -3.92
C SER A 13 -5.07 14.76 -4.21
N ALA A 14 -5.28 15.86 -3.47
CA ALA A 14 -4.50 17.09 -3.64
C ALA A 14 -2.99 16.87 -3.47
N ILE A 15 -2.58 16.05 -2.51
CA ILE A 15 -1.15 15.72 -2.32
C ILE A 15 -0.64 14.84 -3.46
N LEU A 16 -1.43 13.85 -3.89
CA LEU A 16 -1.04 12.94 -4.96
C LEU A 16 -0.88 13.68 -6.29
N ASP A 17 -1.85 14.51 -6.65
CA ASP A 17 -1.87 15.24 -7.92
C ASP A 17 -0.85 16.39 -7.93
N GLY A 18 -0.70 17.11 -6.81
CA GLY A 18 0.20 18.26 -6.72
C GLY A 18 1.67 17.91 -6.49
N HIS A 19 1.97 16.83 -5.76
CA HIS A 19 3.34 16.54 -5.32
C HIS A 19 3.85 15.16 -5.75
N CYS A 20 2.99 14.14 -5.81
CA CYS A 20 3.44 12.76 -6.09
C CYS A 20 3.40 12.38 -7.57
N MET A 21 2.55 13.02 -8.37
CA MET A 21 2.34 12.76 -9.80
C MET A 21 3.66 12.89 -10.57
N ASP A 22 4.36 14.02 -10.37
CA ASP A 22 5.63 14.32 -11.01
C ASP A 22 6.86 14.23 -10.10
N CYS A 23 6.74 13.50 -8.98
CA CYS A 23 7.83 13.42 -8.00
C CYS A 23 9.15 12.92 -8.64
N PRO A 24 10.21 13.76 -8.67
CA PRO A 24 11.47 13.41 -9.31
C PRO A 24 12.17 12.25 -8.59
N ILE A 25 12.00 12.16 -7.27
CA ILE A 25 12.57 11.09 -6.44
C ILE A 25 11.93 9.75 -6.81
N LYS A 26 10.60 9.70 -6.98
CA LYS A 26 9.90 8.52 -7.45
C LYS A 26 10.41 8.08 -8.83
N LYS A 27 10.53 9.00 -9.79
CA LYS A 27 11.08 8.71 -11.13
C LYS A 27 12.52 8.18 -11.07
N ASN A 28 13.37 8.77 -10.23
CA ASN A 28 14.75 8.35 -10.04
C ASN A 28 14.86 6.95 -9.43
N PHE A 29 14.06 6.66 -8.40
CA PHE A 29 14.04 5.33 -7.81
C PHE A 29 13.52 4.29 -8.80
N ILE A 30 12.45 4.57 -9.57
CA ILE A 30 11.93 3.63 -10.58
C ILE A 30 13.03 3.25 -11.58
N ARG A 31 13.80 4.26 -12.04
CA ARG A 31 14.95 4.05 -12.93
C ARG A 31 16.05 3.23 -12.25
N ALA A 32 16.43 3.60 -11.02
CA ALA A 32 17.53 2.96 -10.29
C ALA A 32 17.22 1.52 -9.85
N SER A 33 15.99 1.23 -9.47
CA SER A 33 15.58 -0.06 -8.93
C SER A 33 14.96 -0.99 -9.97
N ARG A 34 15.01 -0.64 -11.27
CA ARG A 34 14.44 -1.43 -12.39
C ARG A 34 12.99 -1.89 -12.13
N GLY A 35 12.19 -1.03 -11.50
CA GLY A 35 10.79 -1.35 -11.17
C GLY A 35 10.56 -2.03 -9.82
N HIS A 36 11.59 -2.26 -8.99
CA HIS A 36 11.36 -2.68 -7.61
C HIS A 36 10.78 -1.53 -6.77
N LEU A 37 9.47 -1.60 -6.56
CA LEU A 37 8.68 -0.59 -5.83
C LEU A 37 8.92 -0.60 -4.32
N ALA A 38 9.47 -1.69 -3.75
CA ALA A 38 9.69 -1.81 -2.31
C ALA A 38 10.60 -0.71 -1.74
N ARG A 39 11.63 -0.28 -2.48
CA ARG A 39 12.51 0.82 -2.05
C ARG A 39 11.80 2.17 -2.08
N ILE A 40 10.96 2.39 -3.08
CA ILE A 40 10.15 3.61 -3.21
C ILE A 40 9.15 3.67 -2.07
N ASP A 41 8.45 2.56 -1.81
CA ASP A 41 7.48 2.46 -0.73
C ASP A 41 8.13 2.72 0.63
N ARG A 42 9.31 2.14 0.88
CA ARG A 42 10.09 2.43 2.09
C ARG A 42 10.41 3.93 2.20
N TYR A 43 11.01 4.52 1.16
CA TYR A 43 11.35 5.95 1.16
C TYR A 43 10.12 6.84 1.38
N CYS A 44 9.02 6.55 0.69
CA CYS A 44 7.77 7.30 0.84
C CYS A 44 7.22 7.22 2.26
N LYS A 45 7.38 6.09 2.96
CA LYS A 45 6.91 5.89 4.33
C LYS A 45 7.85 6.46 5.39
N SER A 46 9.17 6.47 5.16
CA SER A 46 10.15 6.83 6.19
C SER A 46 10.77 8.22 6.02
N GLU A 47 10.97 8.68 4.78
CA GLU A 47 11.77 9.87 4.48
C GLU A 47 10.97 10.97 3.79
N CYS A 48 9.98 10.61 2.97
CA CYS A 48 9.16 11.59 2.27
C CYS A 48 8.13 12.24 3.19
N SER A 49 8.23 13.54 3.40
CA SER A 49 7.26 14.31 4.19
C SER A 49 5.81 14.20 3.68
N HIS A 50 5.61 14.15 2.36
CA HIS A 50 4.29 13.94 1.76
C HIS A 50 3.78 12.51 1.98
N GLY A 51 4.66 11.51 1.87
CA GLY A 51 4.26 10.12 2.06
C GLY A 51 3.91 9.80 3.52
N ILE A 52 4.60 10.41 4.48
CA ILE A 52 4.23 10.35 5.91
C ILE A 52 2.84 10.96 6.13
N LYS A 53 2.56 12.14 5.54
CA LYS A 53 1.23 12.76 5.61
C LYS A 53 0.14 11.89 4.98
N LEU A 54 0.43 11.28 3.83
CA LEU A 54 -0.50 10.35 3.17
C LEU A 54 -0.78 9.12 4.04
N GLN A 55 0.22 8.61 4.75
CA GLN A 55 0.03 7.49 5.68
C GLN A 55 -0.86 7.87 6.86
N GLN A 56 -0.67 9.07 7.42
CA GLN A 56 -1.52 9.61 8.49
C GLN A 56 -2.97 9.78 8.02
N LEU A 57 -3.17 10.42 6.86
CA LEU A 57 -4.50 10.60 6.27
C LEU A 57 -5.17 9.26 5.94
N GLY A 58 -4.40 8.31 5.40
CA GLY A 58 -4.88 6.95 5.13
C GLY A 58 -5.28 6.20 6.41
N GLY A 59 -4.59 6.42 7.53
CA GLY A 59 -4.95 5.86 8.83
C GLY A 59 -6.28 6.40 9.39
N MET A 60 -6.64 7.64 9.03
CA MET A 60 -7.94 8.23 9.38
C MET A 60 -9.09 7.62 8.58
N LEU A 61 -8.81 7.05 7.41
CA LEU A 61 -9.76 6.26 6.64
C LEU A 61 -9.85 4.88 7.28
N THR A 62 -10.74 4.70 8.25
CA THR A 62 -11.00 3.39 8.85
C THR A 62 -11.39 2.40 7.75
N CYS A 63 -10.47 1.52 7.36
CA CYS A 63 -10.75 0.40 6.50
C CYS A 63 -11.37 -0.72 7.35
N ARG A 64 -12.49 -1.30 6.91
CA ARG A 64 -13.05 -2.51 7.55
C ARG A 64 -11.94 -3.57 7.64
N LYS A 65 -11.79 -4.19 8.82
CA LYS A 65 -10.91 -5.35 8.97
C LYS A 65 -11.28 -6.37 7.89
N ARG A 66 -10.31 -6.76 7.06
CA ARG A 66 -10.51 -7.88 6.14
C ARG A 66 -10.74 -9.13 6.99
N LYS A 67 -11.80 -9.88 6.70
CA LYS A 67 -12.03 -11.18 7.34
C LYS A 67 -10.90 -12.11 6.89
N SER A 68 -10.15 -12.67 7.83
CA SER A 68 -9.15 -13.69 7.52
C SER A 68 -9.86 -14.92 6.96
N VAL A 69 -9.47 -15.35 5.76
CA VAL A 69 -9.92 -16.63 5.19
C VAL A 69 -9.04 -17.71 5.82
N GLN A 70 -9.66 -18.64 6.56
CA GLN A 70 -9.00 -19.88 6.95
C GLN A 70 -9.03 -20.79 5.72
N TRP A 71 -7.85 -21.16 5.23
CA TRP A 71 -7.71 -22.20 4.22
C TRP A 71 -7.52 -23.51 4.98
N GLU A 72 -8.54 -24.37 4.97
CA GLU A 72 -8.39 -25.75 5.40
C GLU A 72 -7.61 -26.47 4.29
N PHE A 73 -6.36 -26.81 4.58
CA PHE A 73 -5.62 -27.76 3.74
C PHE A 73 -6.19 -29.14 4.03
N GLU A 74 -7.00 -29.67 3.13
CA GLU A 74 -7.23 -31.11 3.10
C GLU A 74 -5.92 -31.76 2.65
N GLU A 75 -5.26 -32.46 3.57
CA GLU A 75 -4.17 -33.38 3.24
C GLU A 75 -4.77 -34.49 2.37
N GLY A 76 -4.69 -34.33 1.05
CA GLY A 76 -4.93 -35.41 0.10
C GLY A 76 -3.89 -36.50 0.32
N GLU A 77 -4.35 -37.65 0.79
CA GLU A 77 -3.61 -38.91 0.82
C GLU A 77 -3.18 -39.29 -0.61
N ASP A 78 -2.00 -38.84 -1.04
CA ASP A 78 -1.27 -39.49 -2.14
C ASP A 78 -0.65 -40.79 -1.59
N ALA A 79 -1.50 -41.80 -1.36
CA ALA A 79 -1.08 -43.14 -1.03
C ALA A 79 -1.67 -44.14 -2.03
N ASN A 80 -0.78 -44.57 -2.93
CA ASN A 80 -0.70 -45.93 -3.47
C ASN A 80 -1.57 -46.26 -4.70
N ASP A 81 -0.99 -46.08 -5.89
CA ASP A 81 -1.22 -46.99 -7.02
C ASP A 81 0.01 -46.99 -7.95
N LEU A 82 1.06 -47.71 -7.53
CA LEU A 82 2.07 -48.26 -8.44
C LEU A 82 2.41 -49.67 -7.96
N ALA A 83 1.59 -50.63 -8.39
CA ALA A 83 1.88 -52.07 -8.34
C ALA A 83 1.55 -52.69 -9.70
#